data_AF-A0A4Y8RRR1-F1
#
_entry.id   AF-A0A4Y8RRR1-F1
#
_cell.length_a   1.000
_cell.length_b   1.000
_cell.length_c   1.000
_cell.angle_alpha   90.00
_cell.angle_beta   90.00
_cell.angle_gamma   90.00
#
_symmetry.space_group_name_H-M   'P 1'
#
loop_
_entity.id
_entity.type
_entity.pdbx_description
1 polymer ?
#
loop_
_entity_poly.entity_id
_entity_poly.type
_entity_poly.pdbx_seq_one_letter_code
_entity_poly.pdbx_strand_id
1 'polypeptide(L)'
;MVDENSTDETGEDAVLARMKLSSTQEASGRRKLTPAARRALAEAEERRKAQAAETAALPKEVNGRDGPEPVRYGDWEKNGIISDF
;
A
#
# COMPACT_ATOMS: atom_id res chain seq x y z
N MET A 1 16.38 -45.28 9.00
CA MET A 1 16.36 -43.85 8.64
C MET A 1 14.96 -43.56 8.16
N VAL A 2 14.11 -43.02 9.04
CA VAL A 2 12.70 -42.74 8.72
C VAL A 2 12.65 -41.23 8.50
N ASP A 3 12.62 -40.81 7.24
CA ASP A 3 12.39 -39.42 6.90
C ASP A 3 10.89 -39.23 6.68
N GLU A 4 10.18 -39.06 7.79
CA GLU A 4 8.80 -38.59 7.85
C GLU A 4 8.79 -37.08 7.60
N ASN A 5 8.59 -36.66 6.36
CA ASN A 5 8.13 -35.30 6.09
C ASN A 5 7.19 -35.31 4.88
N SER A 6 6.11 -36.08 5.01
CA SER A 6 5.03 -36.13 4.04
C SER A 6 3.94 -35.15 4.45
N THR A 7 3.90 -34.03 3.73
CA THR A 7 2.69 -33.28 3.32
C THR A 7 1.77 -32.74 4.42
N ASP A 8 1.97 -31.46 4.78
CA ASP A 8 0.90 -30.57 5.32
C ASP A 8 0.63 -29.35 4.40
N GLU A 9 0.98 -29.44 3.11
CA GLU A 9 0.81 -28.34 2.13
C GLU A 9 -0.67 -28.11 1.73
N THR A 10 -1.59 -28.96 2.18
CA THR A 10 -3.01 -28.88 1.79
C THR A 10 -3.79 -27.80 2.54
N GLY A 11 -3.32 -27.38 3.72
CA GLY A 11 -4.00 -26.40 4.56
C GLY A 11 -3.83 -24.95 4.07
N GLU A 12 -2.62 -24.61 3.64
CA GLU A 12 -2.27 -23.26 3.18
C GLU A 12 -2.89 -22.90 1.82
N ASP A 13 -2.95 -23.86 0.90
CA ASP A 13 -3.66 -23.70 -0.38
C ASP A 13 -5.16 -23.50 -0.19
N ALA A 14 -5.78 -24.18 0.79
CA ALA A 14 -7.20 -24.03 1.10
C ALA A 14 -7.51 -22.65 1.72
N VAL A 15 -6.62 -22.13 2.57
CA VAL A 15 -6.73 -20.79 3.15
C VAL A 15 -6.58 -19.72 2.07
N LEU A 16 -5.58 -19.86 1.19
CA LEU A 16 -5.38 -18.99 0.03
C LEU A 16 -6.58 -19.04 -0.93
N ALA A 17 -7.14 -20.22 -1.18
CA ALA A 17 -8.34 -20.38 -2.01
C ALA A 17 -9.56 -19.69 -1.39
N ARG A 18 -9.78 -19.83 -0.07
CA ARG A 18 -10.89 -19.17 0.63
C ARG A 18 -10.75 -17.65 0.67
N MET A 19 -9.53 -17.15 0.84
CA MET A 19 -9.22 -15.71 0.82
C MET A 19 -9.36 -15.11 -0.59
N LYS A 20 -9.01 -15.86 -1.64
CA LYS A 20 -9.28 -15.47 -3.04
C LYS A 20 -10.77 -15.47 -3.37
N LEU A 21 -11.52 -16.46 -2.85
CA LEU A 21 -12.97 -16.56 -3.07
C LEU A 21 -13.72 -15.37 -2.44
N SER A 22 -13.38 -15.00 -1.19
CA SER A 22 -13.98 -13.84 -0.52
C SER A 22 -13.63 -12.52 -1.21
N SER A 23 -12.37 -12.36 -1.64
CA SER A 23 -11.90 -11.16 -2.36
C SER A 23 -12.56 -10.99 -3.73
N THR A 24 -12.87 -12.09 -4.40
CA THR A 24 -13.59 -12.10 -5.70
C THR A 24 -15.08 -11.82 -5.49
N GLN A 25 -15.67 -12.33 -4.41
CA GLN A 25 -17.08 -12.11 -4.06
C GLN A 25 -17.38 -10.62 -3.73
N GLU A 26 -16.46 -9.95 -3.03
CA GLU A 26 -16.45 -8.49 -2.80
C GLU A 26 -16.33 -7.66 -4.11
N ALA A 27 -15.72 -8.21 -5.16
CA ALA A 27 -15.63 -7.54 -6.45
C ALA A 27 -16.95 -7.54 -7.23
N SER A 28 -17.84 -8.51 -7.01
CA SER A 28 -19.12 -8.60 -7.74
C SER A 28 -20.15 -7.53 -7.34
N GLY A 29 -20.00 -6.92 -6.15
CA GLY A 29 -20.83 -5.81 -5.67
C GLY A 29 -20.26 -4.40 -5.94
N ARG A 30 -19.03 -4.28 -6.46
CA ARG A 30 -18.43 -2.98 -6.75
C ARG A 30 -19.01 -2.40 -8.04
N ARG A 31 -19.63 -1.23 -7.93
CA ARG A 31 -20.11 -0.45 -9.09
C ARG A 31 -18.97 -0.33 -10.10
N LYS A 32 -19.24 -0.69 -11.36
CA LYS A 32 -18.26 -0.52 -12.44
C LYS A 32 -17.77 0.93 -12.42
N LEU A 33 -16.45 1.12 -12.34
CA LEU A 33 -15.85 2.44 -12.35
C LEU A 33 -16.37 3.21 -13.57
N THR A 34 -16.95 4.38 -13.30
CA THR A 34 -17.38 5.27 -14.38
C THR A 34 -16.15 5.73 -15.17
N PRO A 35 -16.29 6.12 -16.44
CA PRO A 35 -15.19 6.69 -17.20
C PRO A 35 -14.53 7.89 -16.50
N ALA A 36 -15.32 8.70 -15.77
CA ALA A 36 -14.83 9.80 -14.95
C ALA A 36 -13.95 9.31 -13.78
N ALA A 37 -14.38 8.26 -13.07
CA ALA A 37 -13.60 7.69 -11.97
C ALA A 37 -12.26 7.12 -12.45
N ARG A 38 -12.22 6.47 -13.62
CA ARG A 38 -10.96 6.00 -14.22
C ARG A 38 -10.00 7.13 -14.56
N ARG A 39 -10.51 8.25 -15.12
CA ARG A 39 -9.68 9.44 -15.42
C ARG A 39 -9.13 10.07 -14.14
N ALA A 40 -9.97 10.24 -13.12
CA ALA A 40 -9.55 10.78 -11.83
C ALA A 40 -8.45 9.93 -11.16
N LEU A 41 -8.56 8.60 -11.24
CA LEU A 41 -7.53 7.70 -10.73
C LEU A 41 -6.23 7.80 -11.52
N ALA A 42 -6.30 7.91 -12.85
CA ALA A 42 -5.12 8.08 -13.70
C ALA A 42 -4.37 9.38 -13.36
N GLU A 43 -5.08 10.50 -13.21
CA GLU A 43 -4.50 11.79 -12.82
C GLU A 43 -3.88 11.74 -11.41
N ALA A 44 -4.55 11.08 -10.45
CA ALA A 44 -4.01 10.90 -9.11
C ALA A 44 -2.76 10.00 -9.09
N GLU A 45 -2.68 9.00 -9.96
CA GLU A 45 -1.47 8.20 -10.16
C GLU A 45 -0.34 9.00 -10.79
N GLU A 46 -0.62 9.82 -11.80
CA GLU A 46 0.37 10.73 -12.40
C GLU A 46 0.94 11.70 -11.36
N ARG A 47 0.08 12.30 -10.53
CA ARG A 47 0.51 13.16 -9.43
C ARG A 47 1.40 12.42 -8.44
N ARG A 48 1.02 11.21 -8.03
CA ARG A 48 1.82 10.38 -7.12
C ARG A 48 3.17 10.00 -7.73
N LYS A 49 3.22 9.68 -9.03
CA LYS A 49 4.47 9.37 -9.74
C LYS A 49 5.40 10.58 -9.81
N ALA A 50 4.87 11.77 -10.10
CA ALA A 50 5.66 13.00 -10.11
C ALA A 50 6.28 13.29 -8.73
N GLN A 51 5.48 13.19 -7.66
CA GLN A 51 5.96 13.35 -6.29
C GLN A 51 6.97 12.25 -5.89
N ALA A 52 6.74 11.00 -6.30
CA ALA A 52 7.67 9.91 -6.03
C ALA A 52 9.01 10.08 -6.76
N ALA A 53 8.99 10.59 -7.99
CA ALA A 53 10.21 10.89 -8.74
C ALA A 53 11.00 12.04 -8.10
N GLU A 54 10.30 13.07 -7.64
CA GLU A 54 10.91 14.19 -6.90
C GLU A 54 11.55 13.69 -5.61
N THR A 55 10.81 12.94 -4.79
CA THR A 55 11.30 12.40 -3.50
C THR A 55 12.41 11.36 -3.66
N ALA A 56 12.40 10.54 -4.71
CA ALA A 56 13.46 9.55 -4.99
C ALA A 56 14.81 10.19 -5.34
N ALA A 57 14.81 11.45 -5.80
CA ALA A 57 16.05 12.19 -6.06
C ALA A 57 16.68 12.75 -4.78
N LEU A 58 15.95 12.82 -3.67
CA LEU A 58 16.50 13.27 -2.39
C LEU A 58 17.13 12.09 -1.63
N PRO A 59 18.23 12.33 -0.87
CA PRO A 59 18.78 11.33 0.02
C PRO A 59 17.73 10.90 1.05
N LYS A 60 17.70 9.59 1.33
CA LYS A 60 16.80 9.03 2.35
C LYS A 60 17.10 9.66 3.71
N GLU A 61 16.03 10.02 4.41
CA GLU A 61 16.09 10.54 5.77
C GLU A 61 16.49 9.40 6.72
N VAL A 62 17.54 9.61 7.51
CA VAL A 62 18.09 8.63 8.45
C VAL A 62 17.92 9.19 9.86
N ASN A 63 17.31 8.40 10.74
CA ASN A 63 16.94 8.76 12.13
C ASN A 63 15.76 9.73 12.29
N GLY A 64 15.07 10.09 11.19
CA GLY A 64 13.80 10.83 11.23
C GLY A 64 12.58 9.93 11.49
N ARG A 65 11.44 10.54 11.85
CA ARG A 65 10.17 9.81 12.01
C ARG A 65 9.65 9.37 10.64
N ASP A 66 9.01 8.20 10.56
CA ASP A 66 8.42 7.71 9.30
C ASP A 66 7.52 8.76 8.64
N GLY A 67 7.84 9.11 7.39
CA GLY A 67 7.12 10.10 6.60
C GLY A 67 8.03 11.20 6.06
N PRO A 68 7.49 12.10 5.23
CA PRO A 68 8.21 13.28 4.74
C PRO A 68 8.71 14.15 5.91
N GLU A 69 9.97 14.58 5.92
CA GLU A 69 10.43 15.43 7.03
C GLU A 69 9.64 16.74 7.14
N PRO A 70 9.17 17.09 8.35
CA PRO A 70 8.48 18.35 8.60
C PRO A 70 9.22 19.58 8.10
N VAL A 71 10.56 19.58 8.22
CA VAL A 71 11.43 20.68 7.79
C VAL A 71 11.44 20.83 6.27
N ARG A 72 11.37 19.72 5.51
CA ARG A 72 11.40 19.74 4.04
C ARG A 72 10.03 20.02 3.43
N TYR A 73 8.95 19.54 4.05
CA TYR A 73 7.61 19.55 3.46
C TYR A 73 6.63 20.50 4.18
N GLY A 74 7.07 21.17 5.24
CA GLY A 74 6.26 22.14 5.99
C GLY A 74 5.14 21.52 6.83
N ASP A 75 5.04 20.19 6.87
CA ASP A 75 4.03 19.44 7.60
C ASP A 75 4.60 18.96 8.94
N TRP A 76 4.48 19.82 9.96
CA TRP A 76 4.84 19.50 11.34
C TRP A 76 3.77 18.70 12.06
N GLU A 77 2.62 18.51 11.41
CA GLU A 77 1.51 17.74 11.94
C GLU A 77 1.56 16.29 11.44
N LYS A 78 1.40 15.33 12.35
CA LYS A 78 1.03 13.96 11.95
C LYS A 78 -0.05 13.48 12.88
N ASN A 79 -1.19 13.10 12.31
CA ASN A 79 -2.36 12.65 13.06
C ASN A 79 -2.85 13.69 14.09
N GLY A 80 -2.82 14.99 13.78
CA GLY A 80 -3.21 16.05 14.72
C GLY A 80 -2.18 16.39 15.79
N ILE A 81 -0.99 15.78 15.77
CA ILE A 81 0.09 16.05 16.72
C ILE A 81 1.18 16.85 16.01
N ILE A 82 1.40 18.08 16.47
CA ILE A 82 2.53 18.91 16.07
C ILE A 82 3.77 18.40 16.81
N SER A 83 4.79 18.01 16.06
CA SER A 83 6.10 17.69 16.63
C SER A 83 6.90 18.99 16.77
N ASP A 84 7.43 19.29 17.95
CA ASP A 84 8.43 20.35 18.18
C ASP A 84 9.71 19.68 18.74
N PHE A 85 10.87 20.29 18.49
CA PHE A 85 12.24 19.71 18.59
C PHE A 85 12.49 18.71 19.73
#